data_AF-A0A162E5D6-F1
#
_entry.id   AF-A0A162E5D6-F1
#
_cell.length_a   1.000
_cell.length_b   1.000
_cell.length_c   1.000
_cell.angle_alpha   90.00
_cell.angle_beta   90.00
_cell.angle_gamma   90.00
#
_symmetry.space_group_name_H-M   'P 1'
#
loop_
_entity.id
_entity.type
_entity.pdbx_description
1 polymer ?
#
loop_
_entity_poly.entity_id
_entity_poly.type
_entity_poly.pdbx_seq_one_letter_code
_entity_poly.pdbx_strand_id
1 'polypeptide(L)'
;MFVSLNVYISNNESFETVLPIRIKSIHNRIIELASYKEASLSSGYDFFPLLKKLVNVAYSDSHYFIYLETYSSELVEELLQKESLHYTIYHEGENTKIFKVRIQRIRDLEIIYPALTVSGLDSLFTLVVHELDDGKMLNKLEVSITDEMQKPAFTFHYDLQGIFILGTDEWLDSRYIKNNLLSDSEIIDELTIKL
;
A
#
# COMPACT_ATOMS: atom_id res chain seq x y z
N MET A 1 9.23 -12.99 10.69
CA MET A 1 8.88 -11.57 10.50
C MET A 1 8.08 -11.14 11.71
N PHE A 2 8.42 -10.01 12.32
CA PHE A 2 7.68 -9.45 13.45
C PHE A 2 6.75 -8.36 12.94
N VAL A 3 5.52 -8.32 13.43
CA VAL A 3 4.49 -7.40 12.95
C VAL A 3 3.80 -6.69 14.10
N SER A 4 3.60 -5.38 13.99
CA SER A 4 2.63 -4.64 14.79
C SER A 4 1.36 -4.44 13.98
N LEU A 5 0.21 -4.60 14.63
CA LEU A 5 -1.11 -4.44 14.03
C LEU A 5 -1.86 -3.31 14.72
N ASN A 6 -2.15 -2.24 13.98
CA ASN A 6 -2.96 -1.13 14.48
C ASN A 6 -4.29 -1.07 13.73
N VAL A 7 -5.39 -0.94 14.47
CA VAL A 7 -6.73 -0.73 13.91
C VAL A 7 -7.16 0.69 14.21
N TYR A 8 -7.35 1.49 13.16
CA TYR A 8 -7.86 2.86 13.29
C TYR A 8 -9.35 2.88 13.03
N ILE A 9 -10.11 3.52 13.92
CA ILE A 9 -11.56 3.69 13.82
C ILE A 9 -11.86 5.18 13.78
N SER A 10 -12.36 5.67 12.65
CA SER A 10 -12.78 7.07 12.48
C SER A 10 -14.27 7.21 12.76
N ASN A 11 -14.68 8.34 13.35
CA ASN A 11 -16.10 8.70 13.43
C ASN A 11 -16.61 9.41 12.16
N ASN A 12 -15.69 9.74 11.24
CA ASN A 12 -15.97 10.34 9.95
C ASN A 12 -15.73 9.30 8.85
N GLU A 13 -16.37 9.47 7.70
CA GLU A 13 -16.16 8.64 6.51
C GLU A 13 -14.83 8.96 5.76
N SER A 14 -13.84 9.52 6.48
CA SER A 14 -12.52 9.87 5.95
C SER A 14 -11.36 9.70 6.95
N PHE A 15 -10.15 9.51 6.42
CA PHE A 15 -8.90 9.18 7.14
C PHE A 15 -7.70 10.10 6.80
N GLU A 16 -7.95 11.33 6.34
CA GLU A 16 -6.94 12.27 5.84
C GLU A 16 -5.82 12.62 6.83
N THR A 17 -6.03 12.46 8.13
CA THR A 17 -5.02 12.78 9.16
C THR A 17 -4.00 11.67 9.40
N VAL A 18 -4.31 10.45 9.01
CA VAL A 18 -3.45 9.28 9.18
C VAL A 18 -2.62 9.02 7.93
N LEU A 19 -3.17 9.37 6.77
CA LEU A 19 -2.63 8.97 5.48
C LEU A 19 -2.36 10.17 4.59
N PRO A 20 -1.33 10.10 3.73
CA PRO A 20 -1.02 11.15 2.75
C PRO A 20 -2.07 11.24 1.62
N ILE A 21 -3.05 10.33 1.63
CA ILE A 21 -4.16 10.28 0.67
C ILE A 21 -5.49 10.48 1.39
N ARG A 22 -6.43 11.10 0.68
CA ARG A 22 -7.81 11.17 1.10
C ARG A 22 -8.53 9.88 0.77
N ILE A 23 -9.07 9.25 1.78
CA ILE A 23 -9.92 8.07 1.60
C ILE A 23 -11.36 8.49 1.83
N LYS A 24 -12.21 8.25 0.83
CA LYS A 24 -13.66 8.26 0.98
C LYS A 24 -14.10 6.82 1.12
N SER A 25 -14.54 6.44 2.30
CA SER A 25 -14.86 5.06 2.61
C SER A 25 -16.19 4.98 3.32
N ILE A 26 -17.04 4.05 2.86
CA ILE A 26 -18.25 3.65 3.57
C ILE A 26 -17.92 2.92 4.88
N HIS A 27 -16.70 2.38 5.00
CA HIS A 27 -16.19 1.80 6.21
C HIS A 27 -15.47 2.85 7.04
N ASN A 28 -15.67 2.77 8.35
CA ASN A 28 -15.09 3.67 9.32
C ASN A 28 -13.81 3.11 9.95
N ARG A 29 -13.16 2.14 9.29
CA ARG A 29 -11.99 1.43 9.78
C ARG A 29 -10.93 1.27 8.70
N ILE A 30 -9.66 1.37 9.09
CA ILE A 30 -8.50 0.90 8.32
C ILE A 30 -7.56 0.09 9.22
N ILE A 31 -6.76 -0.79 8.63
CA ILE A 31 -5.75 -1.58 9.35
C ILE A 31 -4.37 -1.15 8.87
N GLU A 32 -3.47 -0.88 9.80
CA GLU A 32 -2.04 -0.67 9.55
C GLU A 32 -1.26 -1.89 10.02
N LEU A 33 -0.32 -2.33 9.20
CA LEU A 33 0.66 -3.36 9.50
C LEU A 33 2.07 -2.77 9.39
N ALA A 34 2.81 -2.75 10.48
CA ALA A 34 4.24 -2.43 10.48
C ALA A 34 5.06 -3.72 10.61
N SER A 35 6.13 -3.85 9.83
CA SER A 35 6.95 -5.07 9.77
C SER A 35 8.40 -4.78 10.16
N TYR A 36 9.00 -5.64 10.96
CA TYR A 36 10.34 -5.49 11.53
C TYR A 36 11.21 -6.73 11.30
N LYS A 37 12.52 -6.48 11.10
CA LYS A 37 13.52 -7.55 10.95
C LYS A 37 13.79 -8.29 12.25
N GLU A 38 13.88 -7.57 13.37
CA GLU A 38 14.11 -8.14 14.70
C GLU A 38 12.94 -7.83 15.63
N ALA A 39 12.90 -8.48 16.79
CA ALA A 39 11.90 -8.27 17.84
C ALA A 39 12.13 -6.93 18.59
N SER A 40 12.30 -5.83 17.86
CA SER A 40 12.36 -4.49 18.39
C SER A 40 11.67 -3.51 17.44
N LEU A 41 10.87 -2.61 18.01
CA LEU A 41 10.17 -1.56 17.28
C LEU A 41 11.12 -0.51 16.65
N SER A 42 12.44 -0.62 16.91
CA SER A 42 13.48 0.28 16.40
C SER A 42 14.39 -0.35 15.34
N SER A 43 14.25 -1.65 15.06
CA SER A 43 15.08 -2.37 14.08
C SER A 43 14.49 -2.24 12.68
N GLY A 44 15.34 -1.93 11.70
CA GLY A 44 14.95 -1.51 10.35
C GLY A 44 13.80 -2.32 9.74
N TYR A 45 12.81 -1.59 9.23
CA TYR A 45 11.57 -2.12 8.70
C TYR A 45 11.81 -3.12 7.56
N ASP A 46 10.95 -4.14 7.51
CA ASP A 46 10.98 -5.20 6.49
C ASP A 46 9.67 -5.22 5.70
N PHE A 47 9.45 -4.20 4.88
CA PHE A 47 8.19 -4.07 4.14
C PHE A 47 8.07 -5.08 3.01
N PHE A 48 9.17 -5.51 2.38
CA PHE A 48 9.07 -6.32 1.17
C PHE A 48 8.37 -7.66 1.40
N PRO A 49 8.76 -8.47 2.41
CA PRO A 49 8.09 -9.75 2.64
C PRO A 49 6.61 -9.57 2.99
N LEU A 50 6.28 -8.55 3.77
CA LEU A 50 4.90 -8.24 4.12
C LEU A 50 4.08 -7.79 2.90
N LEU A 51 4.59 -6.83 2.12
CA LEU A 51 3.93 -6.34 0.90
C LEU A 51 3.74 -7.49 -0.09
N LYS A 52 4.80 -8.26 -0.36
CA LYS A 52 4.76 -9.47 -1.21
C LYS A 52 3.68 -10.43 -0.76
N LYS A 53 3.54 -10.65 0.54
CA LYS A 53 2.50 -11.53 1.10
C LYS A 53 1.09 -10.96 0.88
N LEU A 54 0.89 -9.68 1.19
CA LEU A 54 -0.39 -8.99 1.01
C LEU A 54 -0.85 -9.04 -0.44
N VAL A 55 0.03 -8.66 -1.39
CA VAL A 55 -0.33 -8.67 -2.81
C VAL A 55 -0.56 -10.08 -3.34
N ASN A 56 0.19 -11.08 -2.87
CA ASN A 56 0.00 -12.47 -3.30
C ASN A 56 -1.35 -13.01 -2.85
N VAL A 57 -1.78 -12.71 -1.62
CA VAL A 57 -3.08 -13.19 -1.12
C VAL A 57 -4.23 -12.39 -1.73
N ALA A 58 -4.10 -11.08 -1.88
CA ALA A 58 -5.16 -10.25 -2.47
C ALA A 58 -5.31 -10.49 -3.98
N TYR A 59 -4.19 -10.60 -4.69
CA TYR A 59 -4.14 -10.51 -6.15
C TYR A 59 -3.51 -11.73 -6.84
N SER A 60 -3.44 -12.91 -6.19
CA SER A 60 -2.78 -14.14 -6.69
C SER A 60 -2.93 -14.41 -8.20
N ASP A 61 -4.12 -14.16 -8.74
CA ASP A 61 -4.51 -14.49 -10.11
C ASP A 61 -4.94 -13.24 -10.90
N SER A 62 -4.49 -12.06 -10.49
CA SER A 62 -4.91 -10.79 -11.07
C SER A 62 -3.77 -9.81 -11.23
N HIS A 63 -3.85 -8.99 -12.27
CA HIS A 63 -3.00 -7.83 -12.37
C HIS A 63 -3.47 -6.75 -11.39
N TYR A 64 -2.53 -5.94 -10.96
CA TYR A 64 -2.78 -4.78 -10.13
C TYR A 64 -1.91 -3.63 -10.61
N PHE A 65 -2.31 -2.42 -10.28
CA PHE A 65 -1.53 -1.23 -10.53
C PHE A 65 -0.86 -0.79 -9.25
N ILE A 66 0.37 -0.31 -9.40
CA ILE A 66 1.06 0.48 -8.38
C ILE A 66 1.10 1.91 -8.88
N TYR A 67 0.44 2.78 -8.13
CA TYR A 67 0.58 4.21 -8.23
C TYR A 67 1.68 4.64 -7.28
N LEU A 68 2.68 5.32 -7.78
CA LEU A 68 3.77 5.85 -6.97
C LEU A 68 3.99 7.32 -7.33
N GLU A 69 3.90 8.20 -6.34
CA GLU A 69 4.33 9.59 -6.49
C GLU A 69 5.79 9.72 -6.09
N THR A 70 6.60 10.41 -6.88
CA THR A 70 8.02 10.61 -6.57
C THR A 70 8.52 11.96 -7.04
N TYR A 71 9.52 12.51 -6.33
CA TYR A 71 10.36 13.61 -6.81
C TYR A 71 11.43 13.14 -7.81
N SER A 72 11.78 11.86 -7.78
CA SER A 72 12.86 11.26 -8.57
C SER A 72 12.37 10.67 -9.88
N SER A 73 11.52 11.42 -10.59
CA SER A 73 10.78 10.89 -11.74
C SER A 73 11.68 10.33 -12.85
N GLU A 74 12.81 10.98 -13.14
CA GLU A 74 13.75 10.52 -14.16
C GLU A 74 14.34 9.15 -13.82
N LEU A 75 14.75 8.94 -12.57
CA LEU A 75 15.34 7.68 -12.10
C LEU A 75 14.32 6.55 -12.08
N VAL A 76 13.08 6.83 -11.66
CA VAL A 76 12.00 5.85 -11.72
C VAL A 76 11.67 5.50 -13.17
N GLU A 77 11.57 6.49 -14.05
CA GLU A 77 11.28 6.26 -15.46
C GLU A 77 12.39 5.41 -16.12
N GLU A 78 13.66 5.71 -15.86
CA GLU A 78 14.79 4.90 -16.32
C GLU A 78 14.71 3.45 -15.82
N LEU A 79 14.38 3.22 -14.54
CA LEU A 79 14.18 1.88 -13.98
C LEU A 79 13.07 1.12 -14.72
N LEU A 80 11.90 1.76 -14.89
CA LEU A 80 10.74 1.14 -15.54
C LEU A 80 11.02 0.81 -17.00
N GLN A 81 11.71 1.70 -17.72
CA GLN A 81 12.10 1.48 -19.12
C GLN A 81 13.14 0.36 -19.25
N LYS A 82 14.20 0.40 -18.42
CA LYS A 82 15.27 -0.60 -18.41
C LYS A 82 14.73 -2.02 -18.20
N GLU A 83 13.79 -2.16 -17.28
CA GLU A 83 13.20 -3.45 -16.91
C GLU A 83 11.94 -3.78 -17.73
N SER A 84 11.60 -2.95 -18.72
CA SER A 84 10.47 -3.12 -19.65
C SER A 84 9.12 -3.28 -18.94
N LEU A 85 8.93 -2.59 -17.81
CA LEU A 85 7.65 -2.56 -17.10
C LEU A 85 6.66 -1.63 -17.82
N HIS A 86 5.41 -2.05 -17.92
CA HIS A 86 4.37 -1.22 -18.53
C HIS A 86 3.92 -0.15 -17.55
N TYR A 87 4.04 1.12 -17.95
CA TYR A 87 3.58 2.25 -17.15
C TYR A 87 2.99 3.37 -17.99
N THR A 88 2.25 4.24 -17.33
CA THR A 88 1.81 5.53 -17.84
C THR A 88 2.05 6.61 -16.79
N ILE A 89 2.32 7.84 -17.21
CA ILE A 89 2.27 8.99 -16.31
C ILE A 89 0.80 9.31 -16.06
N TYR A 90 0.35 9.06 -14.84
CA TYR A 90 -1.03 9.30 -14.42
C TYR A 90 -1.28 10.78 -14.12
N HIS A 91 -0.28 11.43 -13.52
CA HIS A 91 -0.32 12.85 -13.20
C HIS A 91 1.08 13.44 -13.18
N GLU A 92 1.21 14.68 -13.66
CA GLU A 92 2.43 15.47 -13.61
C GLU A 92 2.14 16.75 -12.83
N GLY A 93 2.71 16.83 -11.63
CA GLY A 93 2.69 18.02 -10.80
C GLY A 93 3.88 18.93 -11.09
N GLU A 94 3.99 20.03 -10.36
CA GLU A 94 5.09 20.99 -10.51
C GLU A 94 6.47 20.38 -10.21
N ASN A 95 6.54 19.49 -9.20
CA ASN A 95 7.80 18.88 -8.75
C ASN A 95 7.74 17.35 -8.62
N THR A 96 6.57 16.75 -8.82
CA THR A 96 6.37 15.30 -8.63
C THR A 96 5.64 14.70 -9.82
N LYS A 97 5.90 13.42 -10.09
CA LYS A 97 5.12 12.63 -11.05
C LYS A 97 4.49 11.44 -10.36
N ILE A 98 3.27 11.11 -10.78
CA ILE A 98 2.60 9.88 -10.40
C ILE A 98 2.72 8.90 -11.56
N PHE A 99 3.47 7.83 -11.35
CA PHE A 99 3.53 6.72 -12.28
C PHE A 99 2.44 5.73 -11.91
N LYS A 100 1.67 5.32 -12.91
CA LYS A 100 0.80 4.15 -12.83
C LYS A 100 1.53 3.00 -13.51
N VAL A 101 2.00 2.04 -12.72
CA VAL A 101 2.77 0.89 -13.19
C VAL A 101 1.91 -0.36 -13.11
N ARG A 102 1.79 -1.08 -14.22
CA ARG A 102 1.07 -2.36 -14.27
C ARG A 102 1.98 -3.47 -13.76
N ILE A 103 1.53 -4.16 -12.72
CA ILE A 103 2.21 -5.32 -12.18
C ILE A 103 1.48 -6.57 -12.65
N GLN A 104 2.20 -7.42 -13.39
CA GLN A 104 1.66 -8.67 -13.92
C GLN A 104 2.10 -9.87 -13.10
N ARG A 105 3.27 -9.80 -12.49
CA ARG A 105 3.87 -10.90 -11.72
C ARG A 105 4.62 -10.35 -10.53
N ILE A 106 4.88 -11.23 -9.55
CA ILE A 106 5.62 -10.84 -8.34
C ILE A 106 7.03 -10.32 -8.62
N ARG A 107 7.64 -10.76 -9.73
CA ARG A 107 8.95 -10.26 -10.17
C ARG A 107 8.90 -8.76 -10.51
N ASP A 108 7.81 -8.27 -11.07
CA ASP A 108 7.68 -6.84 -11.40
C ASP A 108 7.61 -6.02 -10.11
N LEU A 109 6.95 -6.57 -9.07
CA LEU A 109 6.98 -5.98 -7.72
C LEU A 109 8.42 -5.95 -7.15
N GLU A 110 9.19 -7.03 -7.30
CA GLU A 110 10.59 -7.09 -6.86
C GLU A 110 11.44 -6.01 -7.53
N ILE A 111 11.19 -5.76 -8.82
CA ILE A 111 11.90 -4.75 -9.61
C ILE A 111 11.55 -3.33 -9.15
N ILE A 112 10.27 -3.03 -8.92
CA ILE A 112 9.81 -1.68 -8.58
C ILE A 112 10.02 -1.35 -7.10
N TYR A 113 10.09 -2.35 -6.23
CA TYR A 113 10.17 -2.16 -4.78
C TYR A 113 11.27 -1.17 -4.32
N PRO A 114 12.49 -1.16 -4.88
CA PRO A 114 13.48 -0.13 -4.58
C PRO A 114 12.99 1.30 -4.79
N ALA A 115 12.19 1.57 -5.83
CA ALA A 115 11.58 2.89 -6.07
C ALA A 115 10.48 3.24 -5.07
N LEU A 116 10.07 2.30 -4.21
CA LEU A 116 9.08 2.54 -3.17
C LEU A 116 9.74 2.79 -1.80
N THR A 117 10.98 2.32 -1.58
CA THR A 117 11.58 2.29 -0.24
C THR A 117 13.03 2.75 -0.13
N VAL A 118 13.73 3.02 -1.24
CA VAL A 118 15.13 3.47 -1.17
C VAL A 118 15.16 4.99 -1.12
N SER A 119 15.69 5.55 -0.03
CA SER A 119 15.82 7.01 0.13
C SER A 119 16.48 7.66 -1.08
N GLY A 120 15.86 8.73 -1.60
CA GLY A 120 16.28 9.44 -2.80
C GLY A 120 15.72 8.86 -4.10
N LEU A 121 15.08 7.69 -4.04
CA LEU A 121 14.24 7.09 -5.08
C LEU A 121 12.81 6.84 -4.58
N ASP A 122 12.58 7.05 -3.29
CA ASP A 122 11.39 6.62 -2.58
C ASP A 122 10.15 7.36 -3.05
N SER A 123 9.03 6.65 -2.95
CA SER A 123 7.74 7.22 -3.25
C SER A 123 7.27 8.08 -2.07
N LEU A 124 6.77 9.27 -2.37
CA LEU A 124 6.02 10.10 -1.42
C LEU A 124 4.73 9.43 -0.98
N PHE A 125 4.15 8.60 -1.82
CA PHE A 125 3.21 7.59 -1.38
C PHE A 125 3.15 6.51 -2.45
N THR A 126 2.75 5.32 -2.03
CA THR A 126 2.39 4.24 -2.92
C THR A 126 0.93 3.87 -2.69
N LEU A 127 0.20 3.60 -3.76
CA LEU A 127 -1.13 3.00 -3.72
C LEU A 127 -1.16 1.78 -4.66
N VAL A 128 -1.54 0.64 -4.12
CA VAL A 128 -1.70 -0.63 -4.84
C VAL A 128 -3.19 -0.91 -4.98
N VAL A 129 -3.68 -1.02 -6.20
CA VAL A 129 -5.11 -1.29 -6.50
C VAL A 129 -5.24 -2.40 -7.53
N HIS A 130 -6.29 -3.20 -7.40
CA HIS A 130 -6.67 -4.17 -8.43
C HIS A 130 -6.99 -3.48 -9.76
N GLU A 131 -6.63 -4.11 -10.87
CA GLU A 131 -6.83 -3.52 -12.21
C GLU A 131 -8.31 -3.19 -12.51
N LEU A 132 -9.27 -3.96 -12.00
CA LEU A 132 -10.70 -3.69 -12.20
C LEU A 132 -11.24 -2.58 -11.28
N ASP A 133 -10.54 -2.29 -10.19
CA ASP A 133 -10.90 -1.25 -9.22
C ASP A 133 -10.21 0.09 -9.50
N ASP A 134 -9.36 0.15 -10.54
CA ASP A 134 -8.58 1.31 -10.94
C ASP A 134 -9.41 2.59 -11.14
N GLY A 135 -10.62 2.45 -11.69
CA GLY A 135 -11.56 3.56 -11.88
C GLY A 135 -12.11 4.19 -10.60
N LYS A 136 -11.79 3.64 -9.43
CA LYS A 136 -12.19 4.16 -8.10
C LYS A 136 -11.19 5.16 -7.54
N MET A 137 -10.11 5.44 -8.27
CA MET A 137 -9.26 6.59 -8.02
C MET A 137 -9.97 7.86 -8.51
N LEU A 138 -10.31 8.74 -7.58
CA LEU A 138 -11.14 9.91 -7.86
C LEU A 138 -10.32 11.12 -8.35
N ASN A 139 -9.06 11.25 -7.94
CA ASN A 139 -8.09 12.26 -8.42
C ASN A 139 -6.65 11.91 -7.93
N LYS A 140 -5.72 12.88 -8.00
CA LYS A 140 -4.27 12.74 -7.67
C LYS A 140 -4.00 11.96 -6.37
N LEU A 141 -4.84 12.14 -5.34
CA LEU A 141 -4.61 11.62 -3.98
C LEU A 141 -5.90 11.20 -3.27
N GLU A 142 -6.98 10.96 -4.02
CA GLU A 142 -8.27 10.55 -3.45
C GLU A 142 -8.69 9.18 -3.96
N VAL A 143 -8.99 8.27 -3.04
CA VAL A 143 -9.45 6.91 -3.33
C VAL A 143 -10.85 6.72 -2.75
N SER A 144 -11.75 6.16 -3.56
CA SER A 144 -13.08 5.73 -3.11
C SER A 144 -13.08 4.25 -2.77
N ILE A 145 -13.34 3.91 -1.50
CA ILE A 145 -13.59 2.54 -1.05
C ILE A 145 -15.10 2.34 -0.97
N THR A 146 -15.62 1.47 -1.83
CA THR A 146 -17.05 1.17 -1.96
C THR A 146 -17.29 -0.34 -1.89
N ASP A 147 -18.54 -0.76 -1.64
CA ASP A 147 -18.94 -2.18 -1.66
C ASP A 147 -18.71 -2.85 -3.02
N GLU A 148 -18.50 -2.07 -4.08
CA GLU A 148 -18.22 -2.57 -5.41
C GLU A 148 -16.74 -2.98 -5.58
N MET A 149 -15.85 -2.65 -4.62
CA MET A 149 -14.43 -3.06 -4.68
C MET A 149 -14.31 -4.58 -4.68
N GLN A 150 -13.59 -5.10 -5.67
CA GLN A 150 -13.39 -6.54 -5.78
C GLN A 150 -12.31 -7.01 -4.82
N LYS A 151 -11.31 -6.17 -4.58
CA LYS A 151 -10.13 -6.49 -3.77
C LYS A 151 -9.79 -5.32 -2.84
N PRO A 152 -9.08 -5.57 -1.73
CA PRO A 152 -8.52 -4.47 -0.94
C PRO A 152 -7.56 -3.66 -1.81
N ALA A 153 -7.41 -2.38 -1.50
CA ALA A 153 -6.27 -1.57 -1.86
C ALA A 153 -5.26 -1.53 -0.71
N PHE A 154 -4.01 -1.21 -1.04
CA PHE A 154 -2.95 -1.01 -0.05
C PHE A 154 -2.28 0.33 -0.27
N THR A 155 -1.94 1.04 0.79
CA THR A 155 -1.07 2.20 0.69
C THR A 155 0.04 2.12 1.70
N PHE A 156 1.21 2.62 1.34
CA PHE A 156 2.30 2.77 2.29
C PHE A 156 3.15 3.98 1.91
N HIS A 157 3.82 4.49 2.93
CA HIS A 157 4.71 5.63 2.83
C HIS A 157 5.99 5.27 3.59
N TYR A 158 7.15 5.53 2.99
CA TYR A 158 8.43 5.18 3.61
C TYR A 158 8.57 5.79 5.03
N ASP A 159 8.27 7.08 5.20
CA ASP A 159 8.27 7.75 6.51
C ASP A 159 7.19 7.30 7.50
N LEU A 160 5.99 6.89 7.06
CA LEU A 160 4.98 6.35 7.99
C LEU A 160 5.37 4.97 8.51
N GLN A 161 6.23 4.28 7.77
CA GLN A 161 6.77 2.99 8.15
C GLN A 161 5.69 1.92 8.44
N GLY A 162 4.56 2.02 7.74
CA GLY A 162 3.41 1.12 7.85
C GLY A 162 2.75 0.88 6.50
N ILE A 163 2.21 -0.33 6.32
CA ILE A 163 1.35 -0.69 5.19
C ILE A 163 -0.10 -0.65 5.67
N PHE A 164 -0.88 0.20 5.05
CA PHE A 164 -2.29 0.40 5.36
C PHE A 164 -3.15 -0.36 4.37
N ILE A 165 -4.03 -1.20 4.91
CA ILE A 165 -5.04 -1.95 4.19
C ILE A 165 -6.30 -1.09 4.11
N LEU A 166 -6.67 -0.77 2.88
CA LEU A 166 -7.84 0.02 2.52
C LEU A 166 -8.81 -0.93 1.83
N GLY A 167 -9.77 -1.51 2.53
CA GLY A 167 -10.41 -2.71 1.99
C GLY A 167 -11.85 -2.92 2.35
N THR A 168 -12.37 -3.97 1.74
CA THR A 168 -13.70 -4.54 1.91
C THR A 168 -13.79 -5.33 3.23
N ASP A 169 -15.00 -5.65 3.68
CA ASP A 169 -15.31 -6.12 5.04
C ASP A 169 -14.30 -7.12 5.66
N GLU A 170 -13.92 -8.20 4.95
CA GLU A 170 -13.00 -9.20 5.51
C GLU A 170 -11.59 -8.65 5.77
N TRP A 171 -11.11 -7.73 4.92
CA TRP A 171 -9.81 -7.08 5.04
C TRP A 171 -9.78 -6.00 6.13
N LEU A 172 -10.94 -5.72 6.74
CA LEU A 172 -11.11 -4.87 7.91
C LEU A 172 -11.36 -5.66 9.21
N ASP A 173 -11.38 -7.01 9.15
CA ASP A 173 -11.38 -7.88 10.34
C ASP A 173 -9.95 -8.28 10.72
N SER A 174 -9.45 -7.77 11.85
CA SER A 174 -8.11 -8.13 12.33
C SER A 174 -7.93 -9.63 12.55
N ARG A 175 -8.98 -10.39 12.86
CA ARG A 175 -8.91 -11.86 12.97
C ARG A 175 -8.67 -12.51 11.62
N TYR A 176 -9.30 -12.01 10.55
CA TYR A 176 -9.06 -12.48 9.20
C TYR A 176 -7.61 -12.23 8.80
N ILE A 177 -7.10 -11.00 9.01
CA ILE A 177 -5.71 -10.63 8.74
C ILE A 177 -4.75 -11.55 9.51
N LYS A 178 -4.97 -11.73 10.82
CA LYS A 178 -4.10 -12.58 11.65
C LYS A 178 -4.08 -14.04 11.19
N ASN A 179 -5.25 -14.62 10.93
CA ASN A 179 -5.36 -16.04 10.61
C ASN A 179 -4.92 -16.38 9.19
N ASN A 180 -5.11 -15.48 8.22
CA ASN A 180 -4.86 -15.78 6.81
C ASN A 180 -3.58 -15.12 6.29
N LEU A 181 -3.23 -13.93 6.78
CA LEU A 181 -2.10 -13.15 6.28
C LEU A 181 -0.90 -13.14 7.22
N LEU A 182 -1.09 -13.30 8.51
CA LEU A 182 0.00 -13.21 9.49
C LEU A 182 0.21 -14.52 10.26
N SER A 183 -0.32 -15.64 9.75
CA SER A 183 -0.28 -16.96 10.40
C SER A 183 1.14 -17.50 10.68
N ASP A 184 2.14 -16.99 9.98
CA ASP A 184 3.57 -17.33 10.08
C ASP A 184 4.41 -16.18 10.67
N SER A 185 3.75 -15.12 11.14
CA SER A 185 4.37 -13.90 11.66
C SER A 185 4.14 -13.79 13.15
N GLU A 186 5.12 -13.26 13.88
CA GLU A 186 4.98 -13.00 15.30
C GLU A 186 4.41 -11.61 15.50
N ILE A 187 3.25 -11.51 16.14
CA ILE A 187 2.60 -10.23 16.43
C ILE A 187 3.15 -9.72 17.75
N ILE A 188 3.92 -8.63 17.68
CA ILE A 188 4.61 -8.05 18.84
C ILE A 188 3.78 -6.97 19.54
N ASP A 189 2.81 -6.38 18.84
CA ASP A 189 1.88 -5.38 19.38
C ASP A 189 0.56 -5.39 18.61
N GLU A 190 -0.54 -5.11 19.31
CA GLU A 190 -1.88 -4.98 18.74
C GLU A 190 -2.65 -3.85 19.43
N LEU A 191 -2.95 -2.78 18.69
CA LEU A 191 -3.64 -1.61 19.21
C LEU A 191 -4.93 -1.29 18.44
N THR A 192 -5.91 -0.74 19.15
CA THR A 192 -7.11 -0.13 18.55
C THR A 192 -7.17 1.34 18.92
N ILE A 193 -7.15 2.19 17.90
CA ILE A 193 -7.03 3.65 18.00
C ILE A 193 -8.33 4.27 17.49
N LYS A 194 -8.94 5.16 18.28
CA LYS A 194 -10.11 5.94 17.87
C LYS A 194 -9.66 7.34 17.45
N LEU A 195 -10.12 7.79 16.28
CA LEU A 195 -9.80 9.08 15.67
C LEU A 195 -10.95 10.08 15.77
#